data_AF-A0A7J6DP54-F1
#
_entry.id   AF-A0A7J6DP54-F1
#
_cell.length_a   1.000
_cell.length_b   1.000
_cell.length_c   1.000
_cell.angle_alpha   90.00
_cell.angle_beta   90.00
_cell.angle_gamma   90.00
#
_symmetry.space_group_name_H-M   'P 1'
#
loop_
_entity.id
_entity.type
_entity.pdbx_description
1 polymer ?
#
loop_
_entity_poly.entity_id
_entity_poly.type
_entity_poly.pdbx_seq_one_letter_code
_entity_poly.pdbx_strand_id
1 'polypeptide(L)'
;MDQAIFDGVHIIYLSVGANGHSSSYYLDSITVGAFEASQLGVLLSCFPGNSGPNPSTATNIAPWILTVGASTIDREFPADVVLGDGRILIGVSLYAREPLAADAKLLLIYAGDAGNRYCHSGSLIASKVAGKIVVCDSGGNARVEKR
;
A
#
# COMPACT_ATOMS: atom_id res chain seq x y z
N MET A 1 12.04 -6.27 22.78
CA MET A 1 12.73 -4.96 22.77
C MET A 1 13.93 -5.03 23.70
N ASP A 2 13.72 -5.59 24.88
CA ASP A 2 14.68 -5.78 25.97
C ASP A 2 15.96 -6.48 25.51
N GLN A 3 15.85 -7.55 24.72
CA GLN A 3 17.03 -8.22 24.17
C GLN A 3 17.85 -7.29 23.26
N ALA A 4 17.21 -6.47 22.42
CA ALA A 4 17.93 -5.53 21.55
C ALA A 4 18.65 -4.45 22.37
N ILE A 5 18.02 -3.99 23.46
CA ILE A 5 18.64 -3.08 24.42
C ILE A 5 19.85 -3.74 25.08
N PHE A 6 19.70 -4.99 25.54
CA PHE A 6 20.80 -5.77 26.13
C PHE A 6 21.96 -5.98 25.15
N ASP A 7 21.66 -6.19 23.87
CA ASP A 7 22.65 -6.32 22.80
C ASP A 7 23.36 -4.99 22.46
N GLY A 8 22.98 -3.87 23.10
CA GLY A 8 23.67 -2.59 23.00
C GLY A 8 23.32 -1.78 21.74
N VAL A 9 22.10 -1.92 21.21
CA VAL A 9 21.65 -1.08 20.08
C VAL A 9 21.41 0.37 20.49
N HIS A 10 21.61 1.29 19.55
CA HIS A 10 21.35 2.72 19.78
C HIS A 10 19.99 3.17 19.26
N ILE A 11 19.46 2.46 18.26
CA ILE A 11 18.17 2.76 17.62
C ILE A 11 17.45 1.44 17.37
N ILE A 12 16.16 1.41 17.66
CA ILE A 12 15.26 0.34 17.28
C ILE A 12 14.29 0.90 16.24
N TYR A 13 14.20 0.24 15.09
CA TYR A 13 13.20 0.54 14.07
C TYR A 13 12.12 -0.52 14.10
N LEU A 14 10.87 -0.09 14.18
CA LEU A 14 9.72 -0.97 14.30
C LEU A 14 8.62 -0.56 13.31
N SER A 15 8.47 -1.36 12.25
CA SER A 15 7.37 -1.22 11.29
C SER A 15 6.18 -2.14 11.60
N VAL A 16 5.82 -2.24 12.88
CA VAL A 16 4.57 -2.88 13.34
C VAL A 16 3.81 -1.97 14.31
N GLY A 17 2.50 -2.16 14.41
CA GLY A 17 1.62 -1.31 15.20
C GLY A 17 0.21 -1.88 15.25
N ALA A 18 -0.59 -1.37 16.17
CA ALA A 18 -2.01 -1.72 16.22
C ALA A 18 -2.73 -1.23 14.95
N ASN A 19 -3.78 -1.95 14.55
CA ASN A 19 -4.71 -1.50 13.53
C ASN A 19 -5.78 -0.62 14.18
N GLY A 20 -6.04 0.56 13.64
CA GLY A 20 -7.09 1.46 14.13
C GLY A 20 -6.60 2.47 15.17
N HIS A 21 -7.28 2.54 16.32
CA HIS A 21 -7.04 3.57 17.34
C HIS A 21 -5.91 3.17 18.31
N SER A 22 -5.17 4.16 18.81
CA SER A 22 -4.18 3.91 19.87
C SER A 22 -4.85 3.52 21.19
N SER A 23 -4.36 2.47 21.82
CA SER A 23 -4.70 2.13 23.21
C SER A 23 -4.03 3.11 24.19
N SER A 24 -4.49 3.11 25.45
CA SER A 24 -3.76 3.77 26.53
C SER A 24 -2.31 3.24 26.63
N TYR A 25 -1.36 4.12 26.92
CA TYR A 25 0.08 3.82 26.86
C TYR A 25 0.52 2.57 27.64
N TYR A 26 -0.07 2.32 28.81
CA TYR A 26 0.27 1.18 29.68
C TYR A 26 -0.32 -0.16 29.21
N LEU A 27 -1.24 -0.15 28.23
CA LEU A 27 -1.81 -1.37 27.62
C LEU A 27 -1.13 -1.72 26.29
N ASP A 28 -0.31 -0.82 25.76
CA ASP A 28 0.40 -1.02 24.50
C ASP A 28 1.84 -1.46 24.79
N SER A 29 2.15 -2.71 24.45
CA SER A 29 3.47 -3.31 24.67
C SER A 29 4.59 -2.60 23.88
N ILE A 30 4.28 -2.00 22.73
CA ILE A 30 5.24 -1.19 21.98
C ILE A 30 5.55 0.06 22.79
N THR A 31 4.51 0.74 23.28
CA THR A 31 4.67 1.97 24.07
C THR A 31 5.42 1.72 25.39
N VAL A 32 5.12 0.64 26.10
CA VAL A 32 5.81 0.27 27.34
C VAL A 32 7.28 -0.05 27.09
N GLY A 33 7.58 -0.91 26.10
CA GLY A 33 8.97 -1.22 25.76
C GLY A 33 9.74 0.02 25.30
N ALA A 34 9.09 0.89 24.52
CA ALA A 34 9.69 2.14 24.05
C ALA A 34 10.08 3.07 25.21
N PHE A 35 9.29 3.06 26.29
CA PHE A 35 9.58 3.87 27.46
C PHE A 35 10.88 3.41 28.13
N GLU A 36 11.04 2.11 28.35
CA GLU A 36 12.28 1.54 28.90
C GLU A 36 13.49 1.79 27.97
N ALA A 37 13.31 1.58 26.66
CA ALA A 37 14.33 1.90 25.67
C ALA A 37 14.79 3.37 25.77
N SER A 38 13.84 4.30 25.86
CA SER A 38 14.14 5.73 25.96
C SER A 38 14.90 6.10 27.24
N GLN A 39 14.62 5.44 28.37
CA GLN A 39 15.35 5.65 29.63
C GLN A 39 16.80 5.17 29.55
N LEU A 40 17.07 4.16 28.72
CA LEU A 40 18.40 3.60 28.50
C LEU A 40 19.12 4.26 27.30
N GLY A 41 18.58 5.37 26.80
CA GLY A 41 19.21 6.14 25.71
C GLY A 41 19.03 5.52 24.32
N VAL A 42 18.11 4.58 24.15
CA VAL A 42 17.81 3.93 22.87
C VAL A 42 16.59 4.59 22.23
N LEU A 43 16.76 5.13 21.02
CA LEU A 43 15.65 5.75 20.28
C LEU A 43 14.77 4.69 19.61
N LEU A 44 13.45 4.76 19.79
CA LEU A 44 12.50 3.95 19.02
C LEU A 44 11.89 4.77 17.87
N SER A 45 11.99 4.26 16.65
CA SER A 45 11.32 4.80 15.46
C SER A 45 10.20 3.86 15.00
N CYS A 46 8.98 4.38 14.93
CA CYS A 46 7.79 3.64 14.49
C CYS A 46 7.04 4.37 13.39
N PHE A 47 6.16 3.66 12.68
CA PHE A 47 5.19 4.24 11.76
C PHE A 47 3.80 4.36 12.43
N PRO A 48 2.92 5.29 11.99
CA PRO A 48 1.62 5.54 12.63
C PRO A 48 0.50 4.57 12.20
N GLY A 49 0.80 3.54 11.41
CA GLY A 49 -0.21 2.72 10.75
C GLY A 49 -0.65 3.24 9.37
N ASN A 50 -1.44 2.45 8.67
CA ASN A 50 -1.96 2.75 7.32
C ASN A 50 -3.47 3.01 7.30
N SER A 51 -4.05 3.36 8.46
CA SER A 51 -5.51 3.51 8.65
C SER A 51 -6.05 4.92 8.34
N GLY A 52 -5.21 5.82 7.81
CA GLY A 52 -5.66 7.14 7.34
C GLY A 52 -6.70 7.07 6.21
N PRO A 53 -7.24 8.21 5.75
CA PRO A 53 -6.79 9.58 6.00
C PRO A 53 -7.58 10.33 7.10
N ASN A 54 -8.51 9.65 7.78
CA ASN A 54 -9.36 10.30 8.77
C ASN A 54 -8.57 10.78 10.00
N PRO A 55 -9.06 11.79 10.73
CA PRO A 55 -8.46 12.19 12.00
C PRO A 55 -8.41 11.02 13.00
N SER A 56 -7.41 11.06 13.89
CA SER A 56 -7.26 10.12 15.01
C SER A 56 -7.08 8.64 14.62
N THR A 57 -6.53 8.36 13.44
CA THR A 57 -6.20 7.00 12.98
C THR A 57 -4.73 6.60 13.19
N ALA A 58 -3.93 7.46 13.84
CA ALA A 58 -2.52 7.21 14.09
C ALA A 58 -2.31 6.35 15.34
N THR A 59 -1.38 5.40 15.25
CA THR A 59 -0.89 4.58 16.37
C THR A 59 0.57 4.90 16.68
N ASN A 60 1.16 4.25 17.70
CA ASN A 60 2.54 4.49 18.16
C ASN A 60 2.81 5.95 18.61
N ILE A 61 1.77 6.67 19.07
CA ILE A 61 1.78 8.11 19.34
C ILE A 61 2.38 8.51 20.70
N ALA A 62 3.15 7.63 21.36
CA ALA A 62 3.72 7.94 22.66
C ALA A 62 4.80 9.03 22.51
N PRO A 63 4.92 9.99 23.45
CA PRO A 63 5.84 11.12 23.31
C PRO A 63 7.33 10.74 23.17
N TRP A 64 7.71 9.55 23.63
CA TRP A 64 9.08 9.00 23.55
C TRP A 64 9.34 8.17 22.29
N ILE A 65 8.38 8.09 21.36
CA ILE A 65 8.52 7.39 20.09
C ILE A 65 8.63 8.39 18.95
N LEU A 66 9.67 8.23 18.12
CA LEU A 66 9.75 8.93 16.84
C LEU A 66 8.75 8.29 15.87
N THR A 67 7.60 8.94 15.69
CA THR A 67 6.55 8.48 14.77
C THR A 67 6.73 9.09 13.39
N VAL A 68 6.94 8.24 12.39
CA VAL A 68 7.31 8.64 11.02
C VAL A 68 6.17 8.38 10.05
N GLY A 69 5.59 9.46 9.51
CA GLY A 69 4.55 9.38 8.48
C GLY A 69 5.10 9.01 7.10
N ALA A 70 4.25 8.42 6.26
CA ALA A 70 4.57 8.14 4.87
C ALA A 70 4.30 9.38 3.99
N SER A 71 5.21 9.64 3.05
CA SER A 71 5.06 10.67 2.03
C SER A 71 5.56 10.14 0.68
N THR A 72 5.23 10.84 -0.39
CA THR A 72 5.72 10.55 -1.74
C THR A 72 7.00 11.33 -2.04
N ILE A 73 7.80 10.82 -2.97
CA ILE A 73 8.94 11.52 -3.57
C ILE A 73 8.57 11.96 -4.99
N ASP A 74 9.47 12.69 -5.65
CA ASP A 74 9.35 13.15 -7.04
C ASP A 74 9.46 12.03 -8.10
N ARG A 75 9.82 10.81 -7.68
CA ARG A 75 9.88 9.64 -8.56
C ARG A 75 8.51 9.03 -8.82
N GLU A 76 8.17 8.88 -10.09
CA GLU A 76 7.00 8.15 -10.59
C GLU A 76 7.41 6.97 -11.49
N PHE A 77 6.48 6.02 -11.69
CA PHE A 77 6.66 4.87 -12.58
C PHE A 77 5.61 4.95 -13.71
N PRO A 78 5.87 5.75 -14.75
CA PRO A 78 4.90 6.02 -15.80
C PRO A 78 4.60 4.77 -16.62
N ALA A 79 3.33 4.59 -16.97
CA ALA A 79 2.81 3.49 -17.76
C ALA A 79 1.65 3.99 -18.62
N ASP A 80 2.01 4.73 -19.67
CA ASP A 80 1.06 5.41 -20.53
C ASP A 80 0.35 4.43 -21.47
N VAL A 81 -0.96 4.64 -21.66
CA VAL A 81 -1.78 3.85 -22.56
C VAL A 81 -2.12 4.69 -23.78
N VAL A 82 -1.68 4.24 -24.96
CA VAL A 82 -2.03 4.84 -26.24
C VAL A 82 -3.26 4.13 -26.80
N LEU A 83 -4.37 4.86 -26.93
CA LEU A 83 -5.61 4.34 -27.48
C LEU A 83 -5.59 4.32 -29.02
N GLY A 84 -6.47 3.52 -29.61
CA GLY A 84 -6.59 3.41 -31.08
C GLY A 84 -6.99 4.71 -31.78
N ASP A 85 -7.57 5.67 -31.06
CA ASP A 85 -7.92 7.00 -31.54
C ASP A 85 -6.80 8.04 -31.35
N GLY A 86 -5.62 7.61 -30.89
CA GLY A 86 -4.46 8.47 -30.67
C GLY A 86 -4.43 9.21 -29.33
N ARG A 87 -5.47 9.05 -28.49
CA ARG A 87 -5.43 9.62 -27.13
C ARG A 87 -4.42 8.87 -26.27
N ILE A 88 -3.68 9.64 -25.47
CA ILE A 88 -2.70 9.10 -24.50
C ILE A 88 -3.30 9.28 -23.11
N LEU A 89 -3.43 8.18 -22.38
CA LEU A 89 -3.82 8.18 -20.98
C LEU A 89 -2.56 7.99 -20.14
N ILE A 90 -2.19 9.02 -19.38
CA ILE A 90 -1.03 8.98 -18.50
C ILE A 90 -1.37 8.07 -17.32
N GLY A 91 -0.54 7.04 -17.12
CA GLY A 91 -0.79 5.99 -16.14
C GLY A 91 0.42 5.74 -15.25
N VAL A 92 0.21 4.94 -14.21
CA VAL A 92 1.29 4.49 -13.32
C VAL A 92 1.22 2.99 -13.11
N SER A 93 2.35 2.30 -13.20
CA SER A 93 2.43 0.85 -13.01
C SER A 93 3.80 0.43 -12.48
N LEU A 94 3.78 -0.55 -11.56
CA LEU A 94 4.99 -1.24 -11.08
C LEU A 94 5.20 -2.58 -11.82
N TYR A 95 4.60 -2.74 -12.99
CA TYR A 95 4.76 -3.95 -13.81
C TYR A 95 6.22 -4.12 -14.21
N ALA A 96 6.85 -5.18 -13.70
CA ALA A 96 8.29 -5.41 -13.85
C ALA A 96 8.64 -6.44 -14.93
N ARG A 97 7.67 -6.88 -15.74
CA ARG A 97 7.90 -7.83 -16.84
C ARG A 97 7.98 -7.12 -18.18
N GLU A 98 8.31 -7.89 -19.21
CA GLU A 98 8.35 -7.40 -20.58
C GLU A 98 7.03 -6.73 -20.97
N PRO A 99 7.08 -5.47 -21.44
CA PRO A 99 5.90 -4.78 -21.89
C PRO A 99 5.31 -5.50 -23.12
N LEU A 100 4.06 -5.19 -23.42
CA LEU A 100 3.49 -5.51 -24.73
C LEU A 100 4.41 -4.94 -25.82
N ALA A 101 4.60 -5.69 -26.91
CA ALA A 101 5.32 -5.20 -28.07
C ALA A 101 4.72 -3.85 -28.52
N ALA A 102 5.55 -2.91 -28.95
CA ALA A 102 5.11 -1.54 -29.23
C ALA A 102 4.02 -1.45 -30.32
N ASP A 103 3.94 -2.44 -31.20
CA ASP A 103 2.96 -2.59 -32.26
C ASP A 103 1.75 -3.47 -31.86
N ALA A 104 1.76 -4.08 -30.68
CA ALA A 104 0.68 -4.91 -30.19
C ALA A 104 -0.57 -4.07 -29.88
N LYS A 105 -1.56 -4.16 -30.76
CA LYS A 105 -2.88 -3.54 -30.58
C LYS A 105 -3.86 -4.57 -30.06
N LEU A 106 -4.19 -4.48 -28.78
CA LEU A 106 -5.23 -5.30 -28.15
C LEU A 106 -6.55 -4.55 -28.11
N LEU A 107 -7.65 -5.30 -28.26
CA LEU A 107 -8.98 -4.74 -28.06
C LEU A 107 -9.19 -4.40 -26.59
N LEU A 108 -9.87 -3.29 -26.31
CA LEU A 108 -10.34 -2.95 -24.98
C LEU A 108 -11.78 -3.43 -24.79
N ILE A 109 -12.09 -3.93 -23.59
CA ILE A 109 -13.46 -4.25 -23.16
C ILE A 109 -13.68 -3.71 -21.76
N TYR A 110 -14.86 -3.10 -21.53
CA TYR A 110 -15.25 -2.68 -20.20
C TYR A 110 -15.76 -3.88 -19.40
N ALA A 111 -15.26 -4.02 -18.17
CA ALA A 111 -15.56 -5.17 -17.32
C ALA A 111 -17.05 -5.30 -16.97
N GLY A 112 -17.78 -4.18 -16.93
CA GLY A 112 -19.23 -4.17 -16.74
C GLY A 112 -19.98 -4.95 -17.83
N ASP A 113 -19.50 -4.90 -19.07
CA ASP A 113 -20.07 -5.65 -20.19
C ASP A 113 -19.64 -7.12 -20.22
N ALA A 114 -18.66 -7.47 -19.38
CA ALA A 114 -18.07 -8.80 -19.25
C ALA A 114 -18.44 -9.52 -17.94
N GLY A 115 -19.40 -8.99 -17.16
CA GLY A 115 -19.98 -9.65 -15.99
C GLY A 115 -19.89 -8.83 -14.71
N ASN A 116 -18.79 -8.10 -14.49
CA ASN A 116 -18.61 -7.32 -13.27
C ASN A 116 -17.64 -6.15 -13.48
N ARG A 117 -18.11 -4.94 -13.23
CA ARG A 117 -17.31 -3.71 -13.40
C ARG A 117 -16.04 -3.64 -12.54
N TYR A 118 -15.98 -4.35 -11.42
CA TYR A 118 -14.85 -4.33 -10.50
C TYR A 118 -13.80 -5.40 -10.77
N CYS A 119 -14.02 -6.31 -11.73
CA CYS A 119 -13.11 -7.42 -12.03
C CYS A 119 -12.83 -8.30 -10.81
N HIS A 120 -13.87 -8.66 -10.04
CA HIS A 120 -13.70 -9.62 -8.96
C HIS A 120 -13.21 -10.96 -9.52
N SER A 121 -12.32 -11.62 -8.78
CA SER A 121 -11.80 -12.93 -9.14
C SER A 121 -12.93 -13.90 -9.50
N GLY A 122 -12.93 -14.38 -10.74
CA GLY A 122 -13.91 -15.37 -11.23
C GLY A 122 -15.27 -14.78 -11.65
N SER A 123 -15.44 -13.45 -11.62
CA SER A 123 -16.67 -12.78 -12.04
C SER A 123 -16.71 -12.40 -13.52
N LEU A 124 -15.56 -12.45 -14.21
CA LEU A 124 -15.45 -12.12 -15.62
C LEU A 124 -15.79 -13.32 -16.51
N ILE A 125 -16.55 -13.06 -17.58
CA ILE A 125 -16.89 -14.05 -18.60
C ILE A 125 -15.67 -14.27 -19.50
N ALA A 126 -14.98 -15.41 -19.33
CA ALA A 126 -13.73 -15.73 -20.01
C ALA A 126 -13.79 -15.55 -21.54
N SER A 127 -14.88 -15.96 -22.19
CA SER A 127 -15.06 -15.82 -23.64
C SER A 127 -15.13 -14.37 -24.13
N LYS A 128 -15.51 -13.41 -23.26
CA LYS A 128 -15.57 -11.99 -23.60
C LYS A 128 -14.23 -11.29 -23.44
N VAL A 129 -13.40 -11.74 -22.49
CA VAL A 129 -12.16 -11.06 -22.06
C VAL A 129 -10.87 -11.68 -22.61
N ALA A 130 -10.90 -12.93 -23.08
CA ALA A 130 -9.71 -13.61 -23.58
C ALA A 130 -9.02 -12.81 -24.70
N GLY A 131 -7.72 -12.56 -24.55
CA GLY A 131 -6.90 -11.82 -25.53
C GLY A 131 -7.16 -10.32 -25.60
N LYS A 132 -7.85 -9.74 -24.61
CA LYS A 132 -8.21 -8.31 -24.57
C LYS A 132 -7.66 -7.63 -23.32
N ILE A 133 -7.56 -6.31 -23.38
CA ILE A 133 -7.33 -5.46 -22.22
C ILE A 133 -8.69 -5.18 -21.57
N VAL A 134 -8.80 -5.48 -20.28
CA VAL A 134 -10.04 -5.28 -19.51
C VAL A 134 -9.95 -4.00 -18.71
N VAL A 135 -10.93 -3.11 -18.88
CA VAL A 135 -11.04 -1.87 -18.10
C VAL A 135 -11.93 -2.14 -16.88
N CYS A 136 -11.35 -1.99 -15.69
CA CYS A 136 -12.02 -2.22 -14.41
C CYS A 136 -12.22 -0.91 -13.66
N ASP A 137 -13.37 -0.74 -13.02
CA ASP A 137 -13.63 0.37 -12.11
C ASP A 137 -12.77 0.26 -10.84
N SER A 138 -12.44 1.42 -10.27
CA SER A 138 -11.77 1.51 -8.97
C SER A 138 -12.70 1.09 -7.83
N GLY A 139 -12.15 0.40 -6.83
CA GLY A 139 -12.91 -0.08 -5.67
C GLY A 139 -13.41 -1.52 -5.82
N GLY A 140 -14.28 -1.93 -4.89
CA GLY A 140 -14.84 -3.28 -4.78
C GLY A 140 -13.88 -4.30 -4.15
N ASN A 141 -12.64 -4.37 -4.63
CA ASN A 141 -11.60 -5.29 -4.18
C ASN A 141 -10.20 -4.68 -4.34
N ALA A 142 -9.17 -5.35 -3.80
CA ALA A 142 -7.80 -4.88 -3.96
C ALA A 142 -7.38 -4.93 -5.43
N ARG A 143 -6.57 -3.97 -5.89
CA ARG A 143 -6.11 -3.90 -7.29
C ARG A 143 -5.40 -5.19 -7.73
N VAL A 144 -4.65 -5.81 -6.82
CA VAL A 144 -3.93 -7.08 -7.05
C VAL A 144 -4.85 -8.30 -7.17
N GLU A 145 -6.11 -8.18 -6.72
CA GLU A 145 -7.11 -9.26 -6.79
C GLU A 145 -7.93 -9.22 -8.07
N LYS A 146 -7.77 -8.17 -8.89
CA LYS A 146 -8.52 -8.01 -10.14
C LYS A 146 -7.95 -8.94 -11.21
N ARG A 147 -8.67 -10.04 -11.50
CA ARG A 147 -8.26 -11.11 -12.43
C ARG A 147 -9.46 -11.74 -13.15
#